data_AF-A0A7Y6XH00-F1
#
_entry.id   AF-A0A7Y6XH00-F1
#
_cell.length_a   1.000
_cell.length_b   1.000
_cell.length_c   1.000
_cell.angle_alpha   90.00
_cell.angle_beta   90.00
_cell.angle_gamma   90.00
#
_symmetry.space_group_name_H-M   'P 1'
#
loop_
_entity.id
_entity.type
_entity.pdbx_description
1 polymer ?
#
loop_
_entity_poly.entity_id
_entity_poly.type
_entity_poly.pdbx_seq_one_letter_code
_entity_poly.pdbx_strand_id
1 'polypeptide(L)'
;MRLRWVVALAAGWLLVGCGGGGSLPGGDGPGPSGPGGDVGLPGEGGKNPNDNNPDESKTLWPLTTGSTWVYDIQDPVHGNFQKHVTVQGPREVPGAPAGTTGVLVHSRQDRVATGILYEEYSWQLEQSNGLVVRLREEDHRDGVQVRTTTWAPATVKSLARAPAALPWSFTSAVQELTVMGDGSKEDSDPTYTWRVQEVGVTVQTRAGTFTNAIKVRREKLTDAGEVKEGKERTYWLVPGVGKVREEGERTEDLASYDIKK
;
A
#
# COMPACT_ATOMS: atom_id res chain seq x y z
N MET A 1 -8.93 -37.56 48.10
CA MET A 1 -7.49 -37.21 48.22
C MET A 1 -7.01 -36.73 46.85
N ARG A 2 -6.21 -35.66 46.83
CA ARG A 2 -5.97 -34.74 45.70
C ARG A 2 -5.27 -35.40 44.50
N LEU A 3 -5.57 -34.94 43.27
CA LEU A 3 -4.62 -34.17 42.45
C LEU A 3 -5.32 -33.52 41.23
N ARG A 4 -5.10 -32.22 41.06
CA ARG A 4 -5.41 -31.42 39.87
C ARG A 4 -4.31 -31.65 38.84
N TRP A 5 -4.66 -31.72 37.55
CA TRP A 5 -3.74 -31.36 36.47
C TRP A 5 -4.47 -30.47 35.46
N VAL A 6 -4.02 -29.22 35.45
CA VAL A 6 -4.14 -28.29 34.33
C VAL A 6 -3.01 -28.66 33.38
N VAL A 7 -3.29 -28.87 32.09
CA VAL A 7 -2.27 -28.86 31.05
C VAL A 7 -2.63 -27.81 30.02
N ALA A 8 -1.65 -26.95 29.80
CA ALA A 8 -1.70 -25.72 29.05
C ALA A 8 -1.74 -25.93 27.53
N LEU A 9 -2.20 -24.86 26.88
CA LEU A 9 -2.11 -24.55 25.46
C LEU A 9 -0.74 -24.84 24.85
N ALA A 10 -0.76 -25.44 23.65
CA ALA A 10 0.27 -25.25 22.64
C ALA A 10 -0.43 -24.98 21.30
N ALA A 11 -0.82 -23.72 21.08
CA ALA A 11 -1.22 -23.26 19.76
C ALA A 11 0.06 -23.04 18.95
N GLY A 12 0.48 -24.08 18.21
CA GLY A 12 1.54 -23.99 17.23
C GLY A 12 1.11 -23.08 16.08
N TRP A 13 1.64 -21.86 16.05
CA TRP A 13 1.52 -21.00 14.89
C TRP A 13 2.49 -21.54 13.83
N LEU A 14 1.92 -22.06 12.74
CA LEU A 14 2.66 -22.48 11.57
C LEU A 14 3.29 -21.25 10.90
N LEU A 15 4.57 -21.06 11.20
CA LEU A 15 5.51 -20.31 10.39
C LEU A 15 5.61 -21.00 9.02
N VAL A 16 5.01 -20.41 7.99
CA VAL A 16 5.36 -20.75 6.61
C VAL A 16 6.45 -19.78 6.18
N GLY A 17 7.66 -20.04 6.70
CA GLY A 17 8.90 -19.58 6.11
C GLY A 17 9.40 -20.68 5.18
N CYS A 18 9.49 -20.38 3.89
CA CYS A 18 10.40 -21.08 2.98
C CYS A 18 11.29 -20.01 2.37
N GLY A 19 12.35 -19.69 3.09
CA GLY A 19 13.54 -19.08 2.54
C GLY A 19 14.42 -20.14 1.87
N GLY A 20 15.15 -19.68 0.87
CA GLY A 20 16.32 -20.31 0.28
C GLY A 20 16.80 -19.33 -0.78
N GLY A 21 17.97 -18.70 -0.71
CA GLY A 21 19.15 -18.89 0.10
C GLY A 21 20.32 -18.45 -0.77
N GLY A 22 21.20 -17.58 -0.29
CA GLY A 22 22.37 -17.17 -1.07
C GLY A 22 23.17 -16.06 -0.42
N SER A 23 24.25 -16.44 0.26
CA SER A 23 25.22 -15.55 0.87
C SER A 23 26.05 -14.78 -0.18
N LEU A 24 26.42 -13.55 0.16
CA LEU A 24 27.44 -12.75 -0.52
C LEU A 24 28.83 -13.43 -0.50
N PRO A 25 29.69 -13.11 -1.48
CA PRO A 25 30.93 -12.41 -1.15
C PRO A 25 31.19 -11.18 -2.04
N GLY A 26 31.87 -10.18 -1.47
CA GLY A 26 32.17 -8.89 -2.12
C GLY A 26 33.42 -8.86 -3.01
N GLY A 27 33.64 -7.71 -3.66
CA GLY A 27 34.90 -7.33 -4.31
C GLY A 27 34.77 -6.59 -5.65
N ASP A 28 34.92 -5.26 -5.59
CA ASP A 28 35.53 -4.30 -6.54
C ASP A 28 35.45 -4.45 -8.09
N GLY A 29 34.59 -3.59 -8.69
CA GLY A 29 34.77 -2.81 -9.95
C GLY A 29 34.86 -3.53 -11.32
N PRO A 30 34.88 -2.81 -12.47
CA PRO A 30 34.45 -1.44 -12.80
C PRO A 30 33.21 -1.41 -13.75
N GLY A 31 32.52 -0.26 -13.82
CA GLY A 31 31.31 -0.08 -14.65
C GLY A 31 31.56 0.01 -16.17
N PRO A 32 30.46 0.10 -16.95
CA PRO A 32 30.43 1.06 -18.05
C PRO A 32 29.10 1.87 -18.15
N SER A 33 29.26 3.19 -18.27
CA SER A 33 28.78 4.05 -19.36
C SER A 33 27.28 4.08 -19.79
N GLY A 34 26.49 4.94 -19.13
CA GLY A 34 25.47 5.84 -19.72
C GLY A 34 24.12 5.27 -20.23
N PRO A 35 23.11 6.12 -20.55
CA PRO A 35 23.10 7.59 -20.54
C PRO A 35 22.20 8.20 -19.44
N GLY A 36 22.52 9.45 -19.08
CA GLY A 36 21.88 10.19 -18.01
C GLY A 36 20.42 10.58 -18.30
N GLY A 37 19.57 10.37 -17.29
CA GLY A 37 18.29 11.04 -17.14
C GLY A 37 18.42 12.01 -15.98
N ASP A 38 18.89 13.21 -16.28
CA ASP A 38 18.80 14.39 -15.42
C ASP A 38 17.32 14.60 -15.05
N VAL A 39 16.99 14.53 -13.76
CA VAL A 39 15.63 14.76 -13.26
C VAL A 39 15.46 16.27 -13.12
N GLY A 40 15.38 16.95 -14.27
CA GLY A 40 15.09 18.37 -14.35
C GLY A 40 13.66 18.65 -13.90
N LEU A 41 13.53 19.47 -12.85
CA LEU A 41 12.27 20.11 -12.46
C LEU A 41 11.87 21.12 -13.55
N PRO A 42 10.66 21.06 -14.15
CA PRO A 42 10.14 22.19 -14.91
C PRO A 42 9.21 23.04 -14.04
N GLY A 43 9.51 24.35 -14.08
CA GLY A 43 8.78 25.43 -13.45
C GLY A 43 7.37 25.67 -13.98
N GLU A 44 6.76 26.65 -13.33
CA GLU A 44 5.39 27.13 -13.51
C GLU A 44 5.05 27.51 -14.96
N GLY A 45 3.89 27.05 -15.45
CA GLY A 45 3.37 27.43 -16.75
C GLY A 45 1.86 27.24 -16.89
N GLY A 46 1.11 28.35 -16.79
CA GLY A 46 -0.09 28.66 -17.58
C GLY A 46 -1.38 27.83 -17.38
N LYS A 47 -2.32 28.32 -16.57
CA LYS A 47 -3.73 27.89 -16.62
C LYS A 47 -4.45 28.53 -17.81
N ASN A 48 -5.06 27.69 -18.64
CA ASN A 48 -5.99 28.09 -19.71
C ASN A 48 -7.40 28.32 -19.11
N PRO A 49 -8.16 29.39 -19.44
CA PRO A 49 -9.38 29.76 -18.70
C PRO A 49 -10.67 29.03 -19.10
N ASN A 50 -10.62 27.95 -19.90
CA ASN A 50 -11.83 27.46 -20.59
C ASN A 50 -12.03 25.93 -20.56
N ASP A 51 -11.78 25.29 -19.41
CA ASP A 51 -12.08 23.87 -19.21
C ASP A 51 -13.39 23.66 -18.43
N ASN A 52 -14.46 23.32 -19.17
CA ASN A 52 -15.67 22.68 -18.62
C ASN A 52 -15.48 21.15 -18.51
N ASN A 53 -14.36 20.72 -17.92
CA ASN A 53 -14.08 19.32 -17.66
C ASN A 53 -14.63 18.92 -16.27
N PRO A 54 -15.19 17.70 -16.09
CA PRO A 54 -15.74 17.27 -14.82
C PRO A 54 -14.63 17.13 -13.77
N ASP A 55 -14.42 18.20 -13.00
CA ASP A 55 -13.56 18.29 -11.81
C ASP A 55 -12.28 17.42 -11.86
N GLU A 56 -11.46 17.63 -12.89
CA GLU A 56 -10.14 16.99 -13.08
C GLU A 56 -9.11 17.32 -11.99
N SER A 57 -9.50 18.12 -10.99
CA SER A 57 -8.62 18.57 -9.90
C SER A 57 -8.59 17.62 -8.70
N LYS A 58 -9.42 16.57 -8.69
CA LYS A 58 -9.58 15.67 -7.53
C LYS A 58 -8.69 14.43 -7.63
N THR A 59 -7.70 14.37 -6.74
CA THR A 59 -6.80 13.21 -6.58
C THR A 59 -7.56 11.91 -6.29
N LEU A 60 -7.07 10.80 -6.84
CA LEU A 60 -7.51 9.43 -6.57
C LEU A 60 -6.98 8.89 -5.24
N TRP A 61 -6.18 9.67 -4.53
CA TRP A 61 -5.59 9.28 -3.25
C TRP A 61 -5.38 10.50 -2.36
N PRO A 62 -6.45 11.05 -1.75
CA PRO A 62 -6.34 12.28 -1.00
C PRO A 62 -5.51 12.07 0.28
N LEU A 63 -4.38 12.77 0.36
CA LEU A 63 -3.43 12.71 1.47
C LEU A 63 -3.51 13.96 2.36
N THR A 64 -4.66 14.63 2.39
CA THR A 64 -4.90 15.78 3.26
C THR A 64 -5.02 15.33 4.72
N THR A 65 -4.21 15.93 5.61
CA THR A 65 -4.24 15.66 7.05
C THR A 65 -5.65 15.70 7.62
N GLY A 66 -5.99 14.70 8.44
CA GLY A 66 -7.31 14.55 9.06
C GLY A 66 -8.35 13.87 8.18
N SER A 67 -8.02 13.51 6.93
CA SER A 67 -8.92 12.67 6.12
C SER A 67 -9.03 11.27 6.71
N THR A 68 -10.23 10.69 6.68
CA THR A 68 -10.50 9.38 7.27
C THR A 68 -11.37 8.49 6.39
N TRP A 69 -11.19 7.17 6.56
CA TRP A 69 -12.01 6.13 5.96
C TRP A 69 -12.29 5.04 6.99
N VAL A 70 -13.46 4.44 6.90
CA VAL A 70 -13.80 3.21 7.61
C VAL A 70 -14.17 2.18 6.57
N TYR A 71 -13.53 1.01 6.63
CA TYR A 71 -13.82 -0.11 5.74
C TYR A 71 -14.39 -1.27 6.56
N ASP A 72 -15.41 -1.93 6.00
CA ASP A 72 -15.78 -3.27 6.42
C ASP A 72 -14.85 -4.26 5.74
N ILE A 73 -14.20 -5.08 6.55
CA ILE A 73 -13.26 -6.09 6.08
C ILE A 73 -13.94 -7.46 6.16
N GLN A 74 -13.88 -8.21 5.07
CA GLN A 74 -14.21 -9.64 5.03
C GLN A 74 -12.91 -10.39 4.78
N ASP A 75 -12.34 -10.96 5.84
CA ASP A 75 -11.06 -11.67 5.82
C ASP A 75 -11.30 -13.18 6.03
N PRO A 76 -10.82 -14.06 5.13
CA PRO A 76 -11.04 -15.49 5.24
C PRO A 76 -10.32 -16.14 6.44
N VAL A 77 -9.31 -15.47 7.01
CA VAL A 77 -8.51 -15.98 8.14
C VAL A 77 -8.96 -15.37 9.45
N HIS A 78 -9.23 -14.06 9.46
CA HIS A 78 -9.50 -13.28 10.67
C HIS A 78 -10.99 -12.94 10.87
N GLY A 79 -11.85 -13.35 9.94
CA GLY A 79 -13.28 -13.05 9.97
C GLY A 79 -13.60 -11.61 9.59
N ASN A 80 -14.76 -11.14 10.04
CA ASN A 80 -15.24 -9.79 9.72
C ASN A 80 -14.85 -8.78 10.79
N PHE A 81 -14.33 -7.63 10.39
CA PHE A 81 -13.95 -6.54 11.29
C PHE A 81 -13.92 -5.19 10.57
N GLN A 82 -13.71 -4.10 11.31
CA GLN A 82 -13.53 -2.77 10.74
C GLN A 82 -12.07 -2.35 10.70
N LYS A 83 -11.73 -1.63 9.63
CA LYS A 83 -10.45 -0.95 9.47
C LYS A 83 -10.69 0.55 9.39
N HIS A 84 -10.07 1.29 10.30
CA HIS A 84 -10.09 2.75 10.32
C HIS A 84 -8.78 3.25 9.72
N VAL A 85 -8.84 4.18 8.77
CA VAL A 85 -7.67 4.80 8.16
C VAL A 85 -7.73 6.29 8.44
N THR A 86 -6.60 6.90 8.80
CA THR A 86 -6.47 8.33 9.09
C THR A 86 -5.17 8.87 8.51
N VAL A 87 -5.25 10.00 7.82
CA VAL A 87 -4.08 10.75 7.40
C VAL A 87 -3.58 11.62 8.55
N GLN A 88 -2.37 11.36 9.03
CA GLN A 88 -1.75 12.12 10.12
C GLN A 88 -0.90 13.30 9.63
N GLY A 89 -0.65 13.38 8.33
CA GLY A 89 0.03 14.50 7.67
C GLY A 89 1.54 14.28 7.47
N PRO A 90 2.26 15.31 7.02
CA PRO A 90 3.69 15.22 6.74
C PRO A 90 4.51 14.86 7.97
N ARG A 91 5.40 13.87 7.85
CA ARG A 91 6.36 13.43 8.88
C ARG A 91 7.67 13.01 8.22
N GLU A 92 8.75 13.07 8.99
CA GLU A 92 10.02 12.45 8.59
C GLU A 92 9.84 10.93 8.47
N VAL A 93 10.56 10.32 7.53
CA VAL A 93 10.55 8.86 7.32
C VAL A 93 11.65 8.23 8.17
N PRO A 94 11.31 7.40 9.17
CA PRO A 94 12.31 6.77 10.03
C PRO A 94 13.31 5.92 9.24
N GLY A 95 14.61 6.15 9.50
CA GLY A 95 15.72 5.44 8.87
C GLY A 95 16.07 5.88 7.45
N ALA A 96 15.34 6.84 6.86
CA ALA A 96 15.70 7.44 5.58
C ALA A 96 16.78 8.53 5.75
N PRO A 97 17.43 8.98 4.65
CA PRO A 97 18.33 10.13 4.71
C PRO A 97 17.67 11.35 5.36
N ALA A 98 18.45 12.14 6.10
CA ALA A 98 17.96 13.30 6.82
C ALA A 98 17.18 14.26 5.90
N GLY A 99 16.03 14.74 6.37
CA GLY A 99 15.13 15.60 5.60
C GLY A 99 14.17 14.87 4.65
N THR A 100 14.25 13.53 4.55
CA THR A 100 13.25 12.76 3.78
C THR A 100 11.91 12.80 4.50
N THR A 101 10.88 13.33 3.83
CA THR A 101 9.52 13.45 4.37
C THR A 101 8.51 12.68 3.52
N GLY A 102 7.44 12.22 4.16
CA GLY A 102 6.27 11.63 3.51
C GLY A 102 5.01 11.94 4.32
N VAL A 103 3.84 11.72 3.74
CA VAL A 103 2.57 11.80 4.45
C VAL A 103 2.35 10.50 5.22
N LEU A 104 2.26 10.58 6.54
CA LEU A 104 1.96 9.44 7.40
C LEU A 104 0.46 9.12 7.34
N VAL A 105 0.16 7.89 6.95
CA VAL A 105 -1.18 7.30 6.97
C VAL A 105 -1.18 6.18 8.01
N HIS A 106 -2.07 6.29 8.99
CA HIS A 106 -2.27 5.28 10.03
C HIS A 106 -3.52 4.48 9.73
N SER A 107 -3.44 3.15 9.81
CA SER A 107 -4.62 2.29 9.82
C SER A 107 -4.70 1.42 11.06
N ARG A 108 -5.89 1.31 11.63
CA ARG A 108 -6.21 0.52 12.82
C ARG A 108 -7.25 -0.53 12.47
N GLN A 109 -6.99 -1.78 12.83
CA GLN A 109 -7.85 -2.95 12.57
C GLN A 109 -8.14 -3.65 13.89
N ASP A 110 -9.40 -3.64 14.31
CA ASP A 110 -9.84 -4.35 15.52
C ASP A 110 -10.23 -5.79 15.15
N ARG A 111 -9.28 -6.72 15.25
CA ARG A 111 -9.51 -8.12 14.84
C ARG A 111 -10.17 -8.89 15.98
N VAL A 112 -11.43 -8.56 16.26
CA VAL A 112 -12.26 -9.08 17.36
C VAL A 112 -12.17 -10.60 17.49
N ALA A 113 -12.20 -11.34 16.39
CA ALA A 113 -12.14 -12.81 16.41
C ALA A 113 -10.82 -13.37 16.99
N THR A 114 -9.73 -12.61 16.87
CA THR A 114 -8.41 -12.99 17.39
C THR A 114 -8.03 -12.25 18.67
N GLY A 115 -8.80 -11.23 19.08
CA GLY A 115 -8.47 -10.38 20.23
C GLY A 115 -7.20 -9.55 20.05
N ILE A 116 -6.76 -9.32 18.81
CA ILE A 116 -5.51 -8.60 18.48
C ILE A 116 -5.88 -7.24 17.88
N LEU A 117 -5.30 -6.18 18.43
CA LEU A 117 -5.30 -4.89 17.78
C LEU A 117 -4.13 -4.81 16.80
N TYR A 118 -4.42 -4.66 15.52
CA TYR A 118 -3.40 -4.47 14.49
C TYR A 118 -3.39 -3.03 13.99
N GLU A 119 -2.21 -2.42 13.94
CA GLU A 119 -2.01 -1.06 13.43
C GLU A 119 -0.93 -1.07 12.34
N GLU A 120 -1.14 -0.30 11.27
CA GLU A 120 -0.18 -0.09 10.17
C GLU A 120 0.10 1.41 10.05
N TYR A 121 1.38 1.78 10.06
CA TYR A 121 1.86 3.13 9.78
C TYR A 121 2.57 3.13 8.43
N SER A 122 2.08 3.93 7.48
CA SER A 122 2.60 3.97 6.13
C SER A 122 2.97 5.39 5.73
N TRP A 123 4.24 5.60 5.38
CA TRP A 123 4.73 6.88 4.84
C TRP A 123 4.58 6.86 3.33
N GLN A 124 3.81 7.79 2.80
CA GLN A 124 3.42 7.84 1.40
C GLN A 124 3.79 9.17 0.75
N LEU A 125 4.08 9.14 -0.54
CA LEU A 125 4.45 10.32 -1.31
C LEU A 125 3.75 10.27 -2.67
N GLU A 126 3.03 11.34 -3.00
CA GLU A 126 2.57 11.57 -4.37
C GLU A 126 3.75 12.04 -5.23
N GLN A 127 3.94 11.37 -6.36
CA GLN A 127 4.94 11.71 -7.36
C GLN A 127 4.32 12.52 -8.51
N SER A 128 5.14 13.33 -9.17
CA SER A 128 4.71 14.17 -10.31
C SER A 128 4.15 13.38 -11.49
N ASN A 129 4.53 12.10 -11.63
CA ASN A 129 4.01 11.19 -12.65
C ASN A 129 2.59 10.65 -12.34
N GLY A 130 1.96 11.08 -11.25
CA GLY A 130 0.62 10.67 -10.86
C GLY A 130 0.56 9.34 -10.09
N LEU A 131 1.69 8.78 -9.66
CA LEU A 131 1.74 7.64 -8.75
C LEU A 131 1.79 8.09 -7.29
N VAL A 132 1.25 7.29 -6.39
CA VAL A 132 1.56 7.35 -4.96
C VAL A 132 2.49 6.21 -4.63
N VAL A 133 3.64 6.51 -4.07
CA VAL A 133 4.61 5.52 -3.60
C VAL A 133 4.60 5.43 -2.08
N ARG A 134 5.02 4.29 -1.57
CA ARG A 134 5.20 4.00 -0.15
C ARG A 134 6.69 3.92 0.13
N LEU A 135 7.14 4.77 1.05
CA LEU A 135 8.54 4.89 1.46
C LEU A 135 8.87 3.88 2.57
N ARG A 136 7.91 3.65 3.48
CA ARG A 136 8.06 2.78 4.65
C ARG A 136 6.70 2.28 5.12
N GLU A 137 6.68 1.08 5.68
CA GLU A 137 5.57 0.53 6.45
C GLU A 137 6.08 0.02 7.81
N GLU A 138 5.29 0.24 8.86
CA GLU A 138 5.48 -0.36 10.17
C GLU A 138 4.17 -1.02 10.61
N ASP A 139 4.26 -2.25 11.07
CA ASP A 139 3.13 -2.96 11.65
C ASP A 139 3.30 -3.13 13.14
N HIS A 140 2.23 -2.84 13.86
CA HIS A 140 2.14 -2.97 15.30
C HIS A 140 1.05 -3.97 15.66
N ARG A 141 1.30 -4.74 16.72
CA ARG A 141 0.31 -5.60 17.38
C ARG A 141 0.26 -5.23 18.84
N ASP A 142 -0.93 -4.84 19.31
CA ASP A 142 -1.18 -4.43 20.69
C ASP A 142 -0.16 -3.37 21.18
N GLY A 143 0.14 -2.40 20.31
CA GLY A 143 1.09 -1.31 20.56
C GLY A 143 2.56 -1.65 20.32
N VAL A 144 2.92 -2.93 20.18
CA VAL A 144 4.30 -3.37 19.94
C VAL A 144 4.59 -3.41 18.45
N GLN A 145 5.65 -2.73 18.00
CA GLN A 145 6.13 -2.84 16.62
C GLN A 145 6.64 -4.26 16.36
N VAL A 146 6.01 -4.97 15.42
CA VAL A 146 6.35 -6.36 15.09
C VAL A 146 7.03 -6.50 13.73
N ARG A 147 6.92 -5.48 12.87
CA ARG A 147 7.50 -5.51 11.53
C ARG A 147 7.74 -4.11 11.01
N THR A 148 8.82 -3.95 10.25
CA THR A 148 9.10 -2.81 9.39
C THR A 148 9.40 -3.31 8.01
N THR A 149 8.82 -2.69 6.99
CA THR A 149 9.15 -2.97 5.58
C THR A 149 9.55 -1.68 4.86
N THR A 150 10.62 -1.76 4.09
CA THR A 150 11.15 -0.67 3.25
C THR A 150 11.43 -1.20 1.84
N TRP A 151 11.40 -0.31 0.85
CA TRP A 151 11.59 -0.66 -0.56
C TRP A 151 12.64 0.24 -1.23
N ALA A 152 13.45 -0.36 -2.10
CA ALA A 152 14.41 0.34 -2.95
C ALA A 152 14.26 -0.11 -4.42
N PRO A 153 13.76 0.73 -5.34
CA PRO A 153 13.12 2.03 -5.08
C PRO A 153 11.81 1.88 -4.29
N ALA A 154 11.25 3.01 -3.83
CA ALA A 154 9.95 3.02 -3.15
C ALA A 154 8.88 2.32 -4.00
N THR A 155 8.07 1.46 -3.37
CA THR A 155 7.05 0.68 -4.08
C THR A 155 5.79 1.51 -4.35
N VAL A 156 5.11 1.24 -5.46
CA VAL A 156 3.83 1.88 -5.77
C VAL A 156 2.76 1.41 -4.79
N LYS A 157 2.02 2.36 -4.21
CA LYS A 157 0.87 2.14 -3.35
C LYS A 157 -0.45 2.34 -4.07
N SER A 158 -0.53 3.33 -4.95
CA SER A 158 -1.76 3.67 -5.67
C SER A 158 -1.49 4.64 -6.82
N LEU A 159 -2.57 5.07 -7.49
CA LEU A 159 -2.59 6.19 -8.41
C LEU A 159 -3.08 7.43 -7.67
N ALA A 160 -2.44 8.58 -7.89
CA ALA A 160 -2.94 9.89 -7.47
C ALA A 160 -3.85 10.51 -8.54
N ARG A 161 -3.69 10.12 -9.81
CA ARG A 161 -4.46 10.68 -10.94
C ARG A 161 -4.87 9.59 -11.90
N ALA A 162 -5.98 9.82 -12.60
CA ALA A 162 -6.36 8.96 -13.71
C ALA A 162 -5.30 9.09 -14.83
N PRO A 163 -4.87 7.98 -15.45
CA PRO A 163 -4.00 8.08 -16.62
C PRO A 163 -4.70 8.82 -17.77
N ALA A 164 -3.94 9.64 -18.50
CA ALA A 164 -4.46 10.40 -19.64
C ALA A 164 -4.80 9.53 -20.87
N ALA A 165 -4.23 8.31 -20.94
CA ALA A 165 -4.43 7.37 -22.04
C ALA A 165 -4.60 5.94 -21.54
N LEU A 166 -5.42 5.16 -22.24
CA LEU A 166 -5.64 3.73 -22.02
C LEU A 166 -5.25 2.92 -23.27
N PRO A 167 -4.76 1.68 -23.12
CA PRO A 167 -4.49 0.99 -21.87
C PRO A 167 -3.30 1.60 -21.11
N TRP A 168 -3.39 1.62 -19.78
CA TRP A 168 -2.29 2.07 -18.93
C TRP A 168 -1.74 0.91 -18.10
N SER A 169 -0.42 0.81 -18.04
CA SER A 169 0.27 -0.10 -17.14
C SER A 169 1.58 0.49 -16.63
N PHE A 170 1.96 0.12 -15.42
CA PHE A 170 3.24 0.46 -14.83
C PHE A 170 3.83 -0.77 -14.14
N THR A 171 5.05 -1.14 -14.52
CA THR A 171 5.77 -2.28 -13.94
C THR A 171 7.01 -1.78 -13.22
N SER A 172 7.23 -2.25 -12.00
CA SER A 172 8.39 -1.89 -11.18
C SER A 172 8.92 -3.10 -10.41
N ALA A 173 10.21 -3.36 -10.57
CA ALA A 173 10.98 -4.22 -9.66
C ALA A 173 11.44 -3.37 -8.47
N VAL A 174 11.35 -3.95 -7.26
CA VAL A 174 11.82 -3.31 -6.03
C VAL A 174 12.57 -4.33 -5.19
N GLN A 175 13.60 -3.89 -4.48
CA GLN A 175 14.15 -4.64 -3.36
C GLN A 175 13.31 -4.34 -2.12
N GLU A 176 12.67 -5.36 -1.56
CA GLU A 176 11.87 -5.29 -0.34
C GLU A 176 12.68 -5.84 0.82
N LEU A 177 12.96 -5.00 1.82
CA LEU A 177 13.61 -5.39 3.07
C LEU A 177 12.60 -5.31 4.20
N THR A 178 12.37 -6.44 4.86
CA THR A 178 11.56 -6.56 6.06
C THR A 178 12.44 -6.85 7.27
N VAL A 179 12.24 -6.10 8.34
CA VAL A 179 12.86 -6.31 9.66
C VAL A 179 11.76 -6.65 10.65
N MET A 180 11.86 -7.80 11.28
CA MET A 180 10.89 -8.28 12.27
C MET A 180 11.19 -7.68 13.65
N GLY A 181 10.22 -7.77 14.57
CA GLY A 181 10.35 -7.23 15.93
C GLY A 181 11.47 -7.86 16.77
N ASP A 182 11.94 -9.06 16.39
CA ASP A 182 13.11 -9.72 17.00
C ASP A 182 14.46 -9.32 16.34
N GLY A 183 14.42 -8.43 15.35
CA GLY A 183 15.57 -7.96 14.58
C GLY A 183 15.99 -8.87 13.42
N SER A 184 15.32 -10.01 13.22
CA SER A 184 15.54 -10.85 12.03
C SER A 184 15.15 -10.09 10.76
N LYS A 185 15.80 -10.45 9.65
CA LYS A 185 15.65 -9.76 8.37
C LYS A 185 15.23 -10.74 7.29
N GLU A 186 14.32 -10.29 6.45
CA GLU A 186 13.89 -10.96 5.22
C GLU A 186 14.04 -9.99 4.06
N ASP A 187 14.69 -10.42 3.00
CA ASP A 187 14.81 -9.70 1.74
C ASP A 187 14.12 -10.44 0.60
N SER A 188 13.56 -9.69 -0.34
CA SER A 188 13.03 -10.23 -1.59
C SER A 188 13.04 -9.16 -2.69
N ASP A 189 13.06 -9.58 -3.95
CA ASP A 189 13.09 -8.66 -5.09
C ASP A 189 11.80 -8.75 -5.94
N PRO A 190 10.63 -8.39 -5.39
CA PRO A 190 9.38 -8.55 -6.10
C PRO A 190 9.27 -7.58 -7.29
N THR A 191 8.68 -8.09 -8.38
CA THR A 191 8.18 -7.25 -9.47
C THR A 191 6.67 -7.08 -9.35
N TYR A 192 6.20 -5.84 -9.39
CA TYR A 192 4.79 -5.50 -9.39
C TYR A 192 4.38 -4.89 -10.72
N THR A 193 3.20 -5.28 -11.22
CA THR A 193 2.56 -4.65 -12.38
C THR A 193 1.22 -4.07 -11.98
N TRP A 194 1.03 -2.79 -12.26
CA TRP A 194 -0.21 -2.04 -12.08
C TRP A 194 -0.85 -1.81 -13.42
N ARG A 195 -2.18 -1.97 -13.52
CA ARG A 195 -2.96 -1.76 -14.75
C ARG A 195 -4.25 -1.05 -14.44
N VAL A 196 -4.62 -0.05 -15.25
CA VAL A 196 -6.01 0.44 -15.26
C VAL A 196 -6.80 -0.49 -16.16
N GLN A 197 -7.79 -1.17 -15.59
CA GLN A 197 -8.64 -2.10 -16.31
C GLN A 197 -9.82 -1.38 -16.95
N GLU A 198 -10.42 -0.44 -16.21
CA GLU A 198 -11.65 0.22 -16.63
C GLU A 198 -11.79 1.58 -15.91
N VAL A 199 -12.46 2.53 -16.56
CA VAL A 199 -12.77 3.88 -16.04
C VAL A 199 -14.27 4.11 -16.11
N GLY A 200 -14.82 4.92 -15.21
CA GLY A 200 -16.27 5.18 -15.18
C GLY A 200 -17.10 4.01 -14.66
N VAL A 201 -16.49 3.14 -13.85
CA VAL A 201 -17.15 1.97 -13.27
C VAL A 201 -18.12 2.41 -12.19
N THR A 202 -19.30 1.79 -12.16
CA THR A 202 -20.22 1.91 -11.03
C THR A 202 -19.87 0.90 -9.95
N VAL A 203 -19.65 1.37 -8.72
CA VAL A 203 -19.44 0.52 -7.54
C VAL A 203 -20.38 0.94 -6.42
N GLN A 204 -21.00 -0.03 -5.78
CA GLN A 204 -21.92 0.16 -4.66
C GLN A 204 -21.28 -0.37 -3.39
N THR A 205 -21.24 0.47 -2.37
CA THR A 205 -20.68 0.19 -1.04
C THR A 205 -21.68 0.66 0.01
N ARG A 206 -21.41 0.39 1.30
CA ARG A 206 -22.24 0.97 2.37
C ARG A 206 -22.14 2.50 2.42
N ALA A 207 -21.01 3.09 2.01
CA ALA A 207 -20.83 4.54 1.92
C ALA A 207 -21.62 5.20 0.78
N GLY A 208 -22.19 4.42 -0.16
CA GLY A 208 -23.00 4.92 -1.26
C GLY A 208 -22.69 4.25 -2.60
N THR A 209 -23.31 4.80 -3.65
CA THR A 209 -23.05 4.41 -5.06
C THR A 209 -22.16 5.44 -5.72
N PHE A 210 -21.04 4.99 -6.28
CA PHE A 210 -20.10 5.81 -7.05
C PHE A 210 -20.12 5.38 -8.51
N THR A 211 -20.34 6.30 -9.44
CA THR A 211 -20.48 6.00 -10.88
C THR A 211 -19.25 6.39 -11.71
N ASN A 212 -18.20 6.89 -11.06
CA ASN A 212 -16.99 7.40 -11.68
C ASN A 212 -15.72 6.70 -11.15
N ALA A 213 -15.84 5.44 -10.72
CA ALA A 213 -14.71 4.70 -10.19
C ALA A 213 -13.74 4.26 -11.30
N ILE A 214 -12.47 4.17 -10.95
CA ILE A 214 -11.40 3.62 -11.78
C ILE A 214 -10.99 2.28 -11.19
N LYS A 215 -11.11 1.23 -11.99
CA LYS A 215 -10.74 -0.14 -11.62
C LYS A 215 -9.28 -0.37 -11.96
N VAL A 216 -8.46 -0.62 -10.94
CA VAL A 216 -7.02 -0.81 -11.05
C VAL A 216 -6.65 -2.20 -10.56
N ARG A 217 -5.84 -2.95 -11.31
CA ARG A 217 -5.29 -4.24 -10.87
C ARG A 217 -3.81 -4.08 -10.54
N ARG A 218 -3.39 -4.70 -9.44
CA ARG A 218 -1.99 -4.91 -9.08
C ARG A 218 -1.69 -6.40 -9.08
N GLU A 219 -0.67 -6.80 -9.81
CA GLU A 219 -0.16 -8.15 -9.92
C GLU A 219 1.24 -8.19 -9.30
N LYS A 220 1.54 -9.19 -8.46
CA LYS A 220 2.92 -9.52 -8.07
C LYS A 220 3.40 -10.64 -8.98
N LEU A 221 4.57 -10.49 -9.58
CA LEU A 221 5.11 -11.46 -10.53
C LEU A 221 6.06 -12.46 -9.83
N THR A 222 6.18 -13.65 -10.41
CA THR A 222 7.27 -14.61 -10.16
C THR A 222 8.53 -14.18 -10.91
N ASP A 223 9.66 -14.83 -10.62
CA ASP A 223 10.92 -14.58 -11.34
C ASP A 223 10.83 -14.93 -12.83
N ALA A 224 9.88 -15.80 -13.20
CA ALA A 224 9.56 -16.14 -14.59
C ALA A 224 8.64 -15.09 -15.27
N GLY A 225 8.22 -14.04 -14.56
CA GLY A 225 7.33 -13.00 -15.07
C GLY A 225 5.84 -13.37 -15.05
N GLU A 226 5.47 -14.47 -14.40
CA GLU A 226 4.08 -14.94 -14.30
C GLU A 226 3.37 -14.29 -13.10
N VAL A 227 2.05 -14.13 -13.16
CA VAL A 227 1.30 -13.63 -12.00
C VAL A 227 1.34 -14.66 -10.87
N LYS A 228 1.84 -14.25 -9.70
CA LYS A 228 1.87 -15.08 -8.51
C LYS A 228 0.46 -15.29 -7.97
N GLU A 229 0.05 -16.55 -7.90
CA GLU A 229 -1.29 -16.95 -7.45
C GLU A 229 -1.64 -16.36 -6.08
N GLY A 230 -2.87 -15.86 -5.94
CA GLY A 230 -3.38 -15.25 -4.71
C GLY A 230 -2.75 -13.89 -4.33
N LYS A 231 -1.79 -13.37 -5.10
CA LYS A 231 -1.09 -12.11 -4.80
C LYS A 231 -1.57 -10.91 -5.62
N GLU A 232 -2.55 -11.13 -6.47
CA GLU A 232 -3.26 -10.08 -7.18
C GLU A 232 -4.22 -9.30 -6.27
N ARG A 233 -4.38 -8.02 -6.57
CA ARG A 233 -5.37 -7.13 -5.94
C ARG A 233 -6.07 -6.32 -6.99
N THR A 234 -7.35 -6.06 -6.76
CA THR A 234 -8.13 -5.12 -7.55
C THR A 234 -8.64 -4.01 -6.66
N TYR A 235 -8.44 -2.78 -7.09
CA TYR A 235 -8.83 -1.56 -6.40
C TYR A 235 -9.87 -0.82 -7.22
N TRP A 236 -10.85 -0.22 -6.54
CA TRP A 236 -11.73 0.79 -7.11
C TRP A 236 -11.40 2.12 -6.48
N LEU A 237 -10.91 3.06 -7.28
CA LEU A 237 -10.52 4.41 -6.86
C LEU A 237 -11.51 5.43 -7.38
N VAL A 238 -11.99 6.32 -6.52
CA VAL A 238 -12.94 7.39 -6.88
C VAL A 238 -12.27 8.75 -6.69
N PRO A 239 -12.26 9.63 -7.71
CA PRO A 239 -11.73 10.98 -7.60
C PRO A 239 -12.29 11.74 -6.40
N GLY A 240 -11.39 12.23 -5.54
CA GLY A 240 -11.73 13.01 -4.34
C GLY A 240 -12.24 12.19 -3.16
N VAL A 241 -12.32 10.87 -3.29
CA VAL A 241 -12.69 9.94 -2.19
C VAL A 241 -11.54 8.99 -1.88
N GLY A 242 -10.83 8.51 -2.90
CA GLY A 242 -9.78 7.50 -2.73
C GLY A 242 -10.29 6.09 -3.00
N LYS A 243 -9.72 5.11 -2.30
CA LYS A 243 -10.13 3.70 -2.43
C LYS A 243 -11.52 3.49 -1.83
N VAL A 244 -12.45 3.00 -2.64
CA VAL A 244 -13.81 2.65 -2.20
C VAL A 244 -14.01 1.13 -2.06
N ARG A 245 -13.19 0.33 -2.76
CA ARG A 245 -13.16 -1.13 -2.63
C ARG A 245 -11.78 -1.70 -2.93
N GLU A 246 -11.42 -2.79 -2.26
CA GLU A 246 -10.32 -3.69 -2.60
C GLU A 246 -10.78 -5.14 -2.57
N GLU A 247 -10.32 -5.94 -3.53
CA GLU A 247 -10.52 -7.40 -3.58
C GLU A 247 -9.18 -8.12 -3.81
N GLY A 248 -9.08 -9.36 -3.32
CA GLY A 248 -7.93 -10.27 -3.48
C GLY A 248 -7.79 -11.21 -2.28
N GLU A 249 -6.76 -11.04 -1.45
CA GLU A 249 -6.60 -11.86 -0.22
C GLU A 249 -7.76 -11.71 0.77
N ARG A 250 -8.39 -10.54 0.76
CA ARG A 250 -9.58 -10.19 1.54
C ARG A 250 -10.33 -9.09 0.81
N THR A 251 -11.57 -8.85 1.21
CA THR A 251 -12.35 -7.72 0.70
C THR A 251 -12.28 -6.56 1.69
N GLU A 252 -11.93 -5.36 1.21
CA GLU A 252 -12.13 -4.11 1.95
C GLU A 252 -13.21 -3.31 1.24
N ASP A 253 -14.37 -3.08 1.88
CA ASP A 253 -15.49 -2.32 1.31
C ASP A 253 -15.73 -1.05 2.11
N LEU A 254 -15.90 0.10 1.45
CA LEU A 254 -15.99 1.38 2.14
C LEU A 254 -17.33 1.53 2.89
N ALA A 255 -17.24 1.73 4.20
CA ALA A 255 -18.39 1.94 5.07
C ALA A 255 -18.74 3.42 5.22
N SER A 256 -17.73 4.27 5.41
CA SER A 256 -17.88 5.72 5.53
C SER A 256 -16.54 6.42 5.30
N TYR A 257 -16.57 7.72 4.98
CA TYR A 257 -15.36 8.52 4.78
C TYR A 257 -15.61 9.99 5.11
N ASP A 258 -14.53 10.72 5.37
CA ASP A 258 -14.50 12.17 5.56
C ASP A 258 -13.20 12.71 4.99
N ILE A 259 -13.26 13.38 3.84
CA ILE A 259 -12.09 13.91 3.13
C ILE A 259 -11.93 15.40 3.41
N LYS A 260 -10.73 15.77 3.85
CA LYS A 260 -10.36 17.16 4.11
C LYS A 260 -9.85 17.85 2.85
N LYS A 261 -10.13 19.15 2.75
CA LYS A 261 -9.70 20.03 1.66
C LYS A 261 -8.52 20.89 2.10
#